data_AF-A0A968YU89-F1
#
_entry.id   AF-A0A968YU89-F1
#
_cell.length_a   1.000
_cell.length_b   1.000
_cell.length_c   1.000
_cell.angle_alpha   90.00
_cell.angle_beta   90.00
_cell.angle_gamma   90.00
#
_symmetry.space_group_name_H-M   'P 1'
#
loop_
_entity.id
_entity.type
_entity.pdbx_description
1 polymer ?
#
loop_
_entity_poly.entity_id
_entity_poly.type
_entity_poly.pdbx_seq_one_letter_code
_entity_poly.pdbx_strand_id
1 'polypeptide(L)'
;MMIEDLEFCHLIELENNIIIGGTWTSTSTITYASKGSGYAQANATALGDKVSSYTKTNTKAFKGYNSSATLSSAQANASASDNNSTSFSFSSSISSYLSSGV
;
A
#
# COMPACT_ATOMS: atom_id res chain seq x y z
N MET A 1 0.29 12.32 -12.09
CA MET A 1 -0.33 13.02 -10.95
C MET A 1 0.17 12.29 -9.69
N MET A 2 0.65 13.02 -8.69
CA MET A 2 1.07 12.46 -7.40
C MET A 2 0.04 12.94 -6.38
N ILE A 3 -0.67 12.01 -5.74
CA ILE A 3 -1.62 12.33 -4.67
C ILE A 3 -1.01 11.78 -3.38
N GLU A 4 -0.68 12.69 -2.47
CA GLU A 4 -0.23 12.39 -1.11
C GLU A 4 -1.33 12.84 -0.15
N ASP A 5 -1.91 11.90 0.58
CA ASP A 5 -2.89 12.19 1.61
C ASP A 5 -2.34 11.66 2.95
N LEU A 6 -2.06 12.58 3.86
CA LEU A 6 -1.67 12.28 5.23
C LEU A 6 -2.88 12.54 6.13
N GLU A 7 -3.48 11.47 6.64
CA GLU A 7 -4.54 11.58 7.65
C GLU A 7 -4.04 11.13 9.03
N PHE A 8 -4.19 12.04 10.00
CA PHE A 8 -4.02 11.75 11.41
C PHE A 8 -5.30 11.12 11.97
N CYS A 9 -5.27 9.83 12.34
CA CYS A 9 -6.50 9.09 12.63
C CYS A 9 -6.99 9.21 14.09
N HIS A 10 -6.11 9.10 15.09
CA HIS A 10 -6.52 9.16 16.50
C HIS A 10 -5.38 9.24 17.52
N LEU A 11 -5.67 9.83 18.68
CA LEU A 11 -4.85 9.77 19.92
C LEU A 11 -5.46 8.72 20.85
N ILE A 12 -4.65 7.83 21.43
CA ILE A 12 -5.12 6.95 22.50
C ILE A 12 -4.81 7.64 23.83
N GLU A 13 -5.85 8.00 24.57
CA GLU A 13 -5.74 8.66 25.88
C GLU A 13 -6.12 7.68 27.01
N LEU A 14 -5.38 7.72 28.13
CA LEU A 14 -5.77 7.09 29.39
C LEU A 14 -6.49 8.13 30.28
N GLU A 15 -7.25 7.67 31.30
CA GLU A 15 -7.86 8.55 32.30
C GLU A 15 -6.86 9.61 32.80
N ASN A 16 -7.27 10.89 32.77
CA ASN A 16 -6.48 12.12 33.03
C ASN A 16 -5.78 12.79 31.82
N ASN A 17 -6.29 12.62 30.58
CA ASN A 17 -5.78 13.30 29.37
C ASN A 17 -4.28 13.05 29.08
N ILE A 18 -3.76 11.91 29.53
CA ILE A 18 -2.39 11.51 29.20
C ILE A 18 -2.44 10.80 27.85
N ILE A 19 -1.85 11.43 26.83
CA ILE A 19 -1.63 10.81 25.52
C ILE A 19 -0.60 9.69 25.72
N ILE A 20 -1.04 8.44 25.59
CA ILE A 20 -0.21 7.24 25.77
C ILE A 20 0.24 6.62 24.44
N GLY A 21 -0.20 7.19 23.32
CA GLY A 21 0.22 6.79 21.99
C GLY A 21 -0.57 7.51 20.89
N GLY A 22 -0.09 7.37 19.65
CA GLY A 22 -0.76 7.88 18.45
C GLY A 22 -0.54 6.95 17.28
N THR A 23 -1.49 6.95 16.34
CA THR A 23 -1.37 6.22 15.08
C THR A 23 -1.25 7.20 13.93
N TRP A 24 -0.18 7.07 13.15
CA TRP A 24 0.04 7.84 11.93
C TRP A 24 -0.24 6.97 10.71
N THR A 25 -1.03 7.47 9.77
CA THR A 25 -1.25 6.81 8.49
C THR A 25 -0.87 7.73 7.34
N SER A 26 -0.34 7.13 6.27
CA SER A 26 0.00 7.88 5.06
C SER A 26 -0.26 7.02 3.84
N THR A 27 -0.83 7.64 2.82
CA THR A 27 -1.01 7.04 1.50
C THR A 27 -0.34 7.89 0.44
N SER A 28 0.27 7.23 -0.54
CA SER A 28 0.90 7.88 -1.68
C SER A 28 0.58 7.09 -2.94
N THR A 29 0.15 7.80 -3.98
CA THR A 29 -0.17 7.19 -5.27
C THR A 29 0.53 7.90 -6.42
N ILE A 30 1.02 7.10 -7.37
CA ILE A 30 1.67 7.56 -8.59
C ILE A 30 1.00 6.87 -9.77
N THR A 31 0.47 7.66 -10.70
CA THR A 31 -0.18 7.17 -11.91
C THR A 31 0.41 7.80 -13.17
N TYR A 32 0.58 6.98 -14.20
CA TYR A 32 1.00 7.36 -15.54
C TYR A 32 0.13 6.63 -16.57
N ALA A 33 -0.32 7.37 -17.58
CA ALA A 33 -1.06 6.82 -18.70
C ALA A 33 -0.53 7.42 -20.00
N SER A 34 -0.36 6.57 -21.01
CA SER A 34 -0.02 6.96 -22.37
C SER A 34 -0.76 6.08 -23.38
N LYS A 35 -0.67 6.44 -24.67
CA LYS A 35 -1.30 5.65 -25.73
C LYS A 35 -0.69 4.24 -25.75
N GLY A 36 -1.47 3.26 -25.28
CA GLY A 36 -1.07 1.86 -25.27
C GLY A 36 -0.38 1.38 -23.98
N SER A 37 -0.20 2.22 -22.96
CA SER A 37 0.32 1.76 -21.67
C SER A 37 -0.23 2.55 -20.48
N GLY A 38 -0.35 1.87 -19.34
CA GLY A 38 -0.76 2.45 -18.07
C GLY A 38 0.07 1.88 -16.93
N TYR A 39 0.36 2.71 -15.95
CA TYR A 39 1.08 2.37 -14.73
C TYR A 39 0.38 3.03 -13.55
N ALA A 40 0.16 2.26 -12.49
CA ALA A 40 -0.31 2.77 -11.21
C ALA A 40 0.42 2.09 -10.07
N GLN A 41 0.91 2.87 -9.12
CA GLN A 41 1.46 2.40 -7.85
C GLN A 41 0.75 3.10 -6.71
N ALA A 42 0.40 2.36 -5.68
CA ALA A 42 -0.10 2.90 -4.42
C ALA A 42 0.68 2.29 -3.26
N ASN A 43 1.05 3.13 -2.31
CA ASN A 43 1.68 2.75 -1.05
C ASN A 43 0.78 3.22 0.09
N ALA A 44 0.64 2.41 1.13
CA ALA A 44 0.01 2.82 2.39
C ALA A 44 0.85 2.35 3.57
N THR A 45 1.05 3.23 4.54
CA THR A 45 1.80 2.96 5.76
C THR A 45 0.91 3.32 6.94
N ALA A 46 0.90 2.46 7.97
CA ALA A 46 0.35 2.79 9.28
C ALA A 46 1.40 2.50 10.35
N LEU A 47 1.67 3.49 11.20
CA LEU A 47 2.61 3.42 12.31
C LEU A 47 1.85 3.68 13.61
N GLY A 48 2.00 2.82 14.60
CA GLY A 48 1.67 3.08 16.00
C GLY A 48 2.93 2.96 16.85
N ASP A 49 2.80 3.11 18.17
CA ASP A 49 3.94 3.08 19.10
C ASP A 49 4.89 1.90 18.88
N LYS A 50 4.36 0.66 18.89
CA LYS A 50 5.15 -0.57 18.68
C LYS A 50 4.63 -1.44 17.55
N VAL A 51 3.79 -0.88 16.67
CA VAL A 51 3.20 -1.60 15.55
C VAL A 51 3.44 -0.84 14.26
N SER A 52 3.76 -1.54 13.19
CA SER A 52 3.86 -0.94 11.87
C SER A 52 3.24 -1.86 10.83
N SER A 53 2.61 -1.27 9.82
CA SER A 53 2.20 -1.99 8.62
C SER A 53 2.50 -1.15 7.39
N TYR A 54 2.86 -1.84 6.31
CA TYR A 54 3.17 -1.25 5.02
C TYR A 54 2.53 -2.11 3.94
N THR A 55 1.88 -1.47 2.99
CA THR A 55 1.37 -2.11 1.78
C THR A 55 1.81 -1.36 0.55
N LYS A 56 2.10 -2.11 -0.51
CA LYS A 56 2.46 -1.60 -1.83
C LYS A 56 1.72 -2.38 -2.87
N THR A 57 1.01 -1.69 -3.75
CA THR A 57 0.40 -2.27 -4.93
C THR A 57 0.95 -1.60 -6.18
N ASN A 58 1.07 -2.40 -7.23
CA ASN A 58 1.56 -1.94 -8.53
C ASN A 58 0.74 -2.62 -9.61
N THR A 59 0.31 -1.87 -10.61
CA THR A 59 -0.39 -2.38 -11.78
C THR A 59 0.20 -1.76 -13.03
N LYS A 60 0.54 -2.62 -14.00
CA LYS A 60 1.01 -2.27 -15.33
C LYS A 60 0.03 -2.82 -16.35
N ALA A 61 -0.42 -1.98 -17.26
CA ALA A 61 -1.25 -2.39 -18.37
C ALA A 61 -0.58 -2.00 -19.69
N PHE A 62 -0.65 -2.88 -20.68
CA PHE A 62 -0.18 -2.66 -22.04
C PHE A 62 -1.30 -3.02 -23.00
N LYS A 63 -1.45 -2.21 -24.05
CA LYS A 63 -2.40 -2.45 -25.14
C LYS A 63 -1.64 -2.38 -26.46
N GLY A 64 -1.55 -3.53 -27.12
CA GLY A 64 -1.15 -3.64 -28.51
C GLY A 64 -2.34 -3.45 -29.46
N TYR A 65 -2.13 -3.67 -30.75
CA TYR A 65 -3.18 -3.56 -31.76
C TYR A 65 -4.30 -4.59 -31.55
N ASN A 66 -3.95 -5.85 -31.33
CA ASN A 66 -4.90 -6.97 -31.18
C ASN A 66 -4.75 -7.69 -29.83
N SER A 67 -4.04 -7.11 -28.87
CA SER A 67 -3.83 -7.73 -27.57
C SER A 67 -3.75 -6.71 -26.45
N SER A 68 -4.08 -7.15 -25.25
CA SER A 68 -3.84 -6.40 -24.02
C SER A 68 -3.23 -7.32 -22.97
N ALA A 69 -2.33 -6.77 -22.17
CA ALA A 69 -1.70 -7.45 -21.06
C ALA A 69 -1.83 -6.59 -19.81
N THR A 70 -2.05 -7.21 -18.66
CA THR A 70 -2.03 -6.55 -17.36
C THR A 70 -1.19 -7.39 -16.40
N LEU A 71 -0.38 -6.71 -15.60
CA LEU A 71 0.46 -7.28 -14.56
C LEU A 71 0.19 -6.49 -13.28
N SER A 72 -0.30 -7.16 -12.25
CA SER A 72 -0.52 -6.58 -10.94
C SER A 72 0.32 -7.31 -9.89
N SER A 73 0.86 -6.57 -8.95
CA SER A 73 1.60 -7.12 -7.82
C SER A 73 1.24 -6.38 -6.55
N ALA A 74 1.13 -7.11 -5.44
CA ALA A 74 0.90 -6.55 -4.12
C ALA A 74 1.92 -7.12 -3.13
N GLN A 75 2.36 -6.27 -2.20
CA GLN A 75 3.22 -6.62 -1.08
C GLN A 75 2.64 -6.00 0.19
N ALA A 76 2.66 -6.75 1.28
CA ALA A 76 2.19 -6.32 2.57
C ALA A 76 3.10 -6.86 3.67
N ASN A 77 3.56 -5.96 4.54
CA ASN A 77 4.40 -6.27 5.68
C ASN A 77 3.75 -5.71 6.93
N ALA A 78 3.82 -6.44 8.03
CA ALA A 78 3.44 -5.91 9.34
C ALA A 78 4.40 -6.38 10.41
N SER A 79 4.68 -5.52 11.37
CA SER A 79 5.42 -5.84 12.58
C SER A 79 4.67 -5.36 13.82
N ALA A 80 4.81 -6.10 14.90
CA ALA A 80 4.31 -5.72 16.21
C ALA A 80 5.34 -6.14 17.25
N SER A 81 5.65 -5.25 18.18
CA SER A 81 6.53 -5.53 19.31
C SER A 81 5.80 -5.28 20.61
N ASP A 82 6.05 -6.13 21.59
CA ASP A 82 5.80 -5.84 23.00
C ASP A 82 7.14 -5.70 23.73
N ASN A 83 7.11 -5.62 25.06
CA ASN A 83 8.33 -5.48 25.88
C ASN A 83 9.21 -6.75 25.87
N ASN A 84 8.74 -7.87 25.31
CA ASN A 84 9.33 -9.18 25.48
C ASN A 84 9.63 -9.89 24.15
N SER A 85 8.98 -9.47 23.06
CA SER A 85 9.06 -10.12 21.75
C SER A 85 8.67 -9.18 20.61
N THR A 86 9.14 -9.50 19.41
CA THR A 86 8.73 -8.85 18.17
C THR A 86 8.26 -9.90 17.17
N SER A 87 7.08 -9.69 16.59
CA SER A 87 6.49 -10.52 15.56
C SER A 87 6.51 -9.81 14.21
N PHE A 88 6.70 -10.58 13.15
CA PHE A 88 6.74 -10.08 11.77
C PHE A 88 5.87 -10.96 10.88
N SER A 89 5.17 -10.34 9.93
CA SER A 89 4.43 -11.02 8.89
C SER A 89 4.70 -10.38 7.54
N PHE A 90 4.70 -11.20 6.50
CA PHE A 90 4.98 -10.81 5.13
C PHE A 90 4.03 -11.56 4.19
N SER A 91 3.48 -10.85 3.21
CA SER A 91 2.71 -11.43 2.13
C SER A 91 3.00 -10.73 0.81
N SER A 92 3.06 -11.52 -0.26
CA SER A 92 3.22 -11.01 -1.61
C SER A 92 2.37 -11.80 -2.59
N SER A 93 1.80 -11.11 -3.58
CA SER A 93 1.05 -11.74 -4.67
C SER A 93 1.36 -11.07 -6.00
N ILE A 94 1.27 -11.86 -7.07
CA ILE A 94 1.41 -11.40 -8.45
C ILE A 94 0.28 -12.03 -9.25
N SER A 95 -0.35 -11.23 -10.10
CA SER A 95 -1.32 -11.70 -11.08
C SER A 95 -1.00 -11.12 -12.45
N SER A 96 -1.29 -11.90 -13.48
CA SER A 96 -1.17 -11.48 -14.87
C SER A 96 -2.41 -11.87 -15.65
N TYR A 97 -2.75 -11.05 -16.63
CA TYR A 97 -3.84 -11.28 -17.55
C TYR A 97 -3.39 -10.94 -18.96
N LEU A 98 -3.70 -11.80 -19.92
CA LEU A 98 -3.46 -11.59 -21.33
C LEU A 98 -4.77 -11.80 -22.08
N SER A 99 -5.14 -10.85 -22.92
CA SER A 99 -6.27 -10.95 -23.83
C SER A 99 -5.78 -10.73 -25.25
N SER A 100 -6.24 -11.56 -26.18
CA SER A 100 -6.06 -11.35 -27.62
C SER A 100 -7.43 -11.24 -28.28
N GLY A 101 -7.65 -10.17 -29.04
CA GLY A 101 -8.75 -10.08 -29.99
C GLY A 101 -8.35 -10.82 -31.28
N VAL A 102 -9.20 -11.74 -31.72
CA VAL A 102 -9.13 -12.32 -33.08
C VAL A 102 -9.66 -11.28 -34.05
#